data_AF-A0A1I8G8H4-F1
#
_entry.id   AF-A0A1I8G8H4-F1
#
_cell.length_a   1.000
_cell.length_b   1.000
_cell.length_c   1.000
_cell.angle_alpha   90.00
_cell.angle_beta   90.00
_cell.angle_gamma   90.00
#
_symmetry.space_group_name_H-M   'P 1'
#
loop_
_entity.id
_entity.type
_entity.pdbx_description
1 polymer ?
#
loop_
_entity_poly.entity_id
_entity_poly.type
_entity_poly.pdbx_seq_one_letter_code
_entity_poly.pdbx_strand_id
1 'polypeptide(L)'
;MSRRGHAVTVMLIAFMTALRIHWASSCMKVAIDAFASARYIGCYDDRSDDRDLPNRAGNAADMTVERCFQMCKLFKSGYIGLQRGTECWCGDSYGFHGRAPEDLCYIPCPGERKKYCGGKSQNSVYSGYYEGQPKNQKVRIWVHEELIGEEKLSDIINTRHENVKYLAGTRLPENAIAVTDLAELGSWADILIFVLPQQFLPRVLAGLKGHTRPGACAVSLIKGVFAGQEEEPMPRGLSLLTDLIRSNLGMECAVLMGANLAPEIAKEVYCEATLGCRDPIRAAELKRLFQTPYFRISIIENEFSVEICGALKSIVATGAGFCDALGFGDNTKAAVIRLGFMEILRYVQRFYGSAGVTKRTLMQSCGMGDIISSCYNTKDVKWAATHDGSGPLGMHDLVTTCYGGRNRKLGEAMVLTGKPLRQLEKEMLDGQRLQGPLIAAEVHRALQEEGQLQRFPLMVAVHLICSGQMKPQDFIEQLREHPEHM
;
A
#
# COMPACT_ATOMS: atom_id res chain seq x y z
N MET A 1 2.72 -23.83 -31.34
CA MET A 1 3.09 -24.74 -30.23
C MET A 1 2.35 -24.30 -28.98
N SER A 2 1.52 -25.19 -28.42
CA SER A 2 0.63 -24.95 -27.28
C SER A 2 1.43 -24.65 -26.00
N ARG A 3 1.24 -23.45 -25.41
CA ARG A 3 1.75 -23.12 -24.07
C ARG A 3 0.88 -23.84 -23.03
N ARG A 4 1.35 -24.98 -22.54
CA ARG A 4 0.85 -25.61 -21.29
C ARG A 4 0.96 -24.57 -20.16
N GLY A 5 -0.09 -24.43 -19.35
CA GLY A 5 -0.19 -23.43 -18.28
C GLY A 5 0.97 -23.51 -17.30
N HIS A 6 1.86 -22.51 -17.34
CA HIS A 6 2.84 -22.26 -16.28
C HIS A 6 2.15 -21.51 -15.15
N ALA A 7 2.37 -21.93 -13.92
CA ALA A 7 1.93 -21.21 -12.74
C ALA A 7 2.85 -19.97 -12.56
N VAL A 8 2.31 -18.76 -12.67
CA VAL A 8 3.01 -17.46 -12.45
C VAL A 8 3.60 -17.34 -11.04
N THR A 9 4.89 -17.52 -10.84
CA THR A 9 5.49 -17.48 -9.49
C THR A 9 5.62 -16.04 -8.97
N VAL A 10 5.00 -15.73 -7.83
CA VAL A 10 5.06 -14.37 -7.24
C VAL A 10 5.91 -14.34 -6.00
N MET A 11 6.74 -13.31 -5.96
CA MET A 11 7.76 -13.11 -4.98
C MET A 11 7.60 -11.71 -4.39
N LEU A 12 7.69 -11.67 -3.07
CA LEU A 12 7.54 -10.47 -2.30
C LEU A 12 8.85 -10.23 -1.56
N ILE A 13 9.55 -9.17 -1.94
CA ILE A 13 10.72 -8.71 -1.24
C ILE A 13 10.29 -7.72 -0.18
N ALA A 14 10.13 -8.22 1.04
CA ALA A 14 9.88 -7.38 2.18
C ALA A 14 11.11 -7.34 3.08
N PHE A 15 11.91 -6.28 2.95
CA PHE A 15 12.96 -6.01 3.92
C PHE A 15 12.31 -5.52 5.22
N MET A 16 12.09 -6.46 6.13
CA MET A 16 11.66 -6.17 7.48
C MET A 16 12.88 -6.17 8.40
N THR A 17 13.61 -5.06 8.43
CA THR A 17 14.62 -4.82 9.48
C THR A 17 14.05 -3.99 10.60
N ALA A 18 14.71 -4.10 11.76
CA ALA A 18 14.45 -3.64 13.12
C ALA A 18 13.71 -2.31 13.39
N LEU A 19 13.29 -1.56 12.39
CA LEU A 19 12.40 -0.43 12.55
C LEU A 19 10.97 -0.85 12.21
N ARG A 20 10.04 -0.44 13.07
CA ARG A 20 8.60 -0.71 13.03
C ARG A 20 7.94 -0.24 11.72
N ILE A 21 8.14 -0.97 10.63
CA ILE A 21 7.61 -0.68 9.29
C ILE A 21 6.39 -1.55 9.05
N HIS A 22 5.24 -1.12 9.55
CA HIS A 22 3.97 -1.83 9.31
C HIS A 22 3.55 -1.78 7.83
N TRP A 23 4.02 -0.79 7.08
CA TRP A 23 3.65 -0.57 5.67
C TRP A 23 3.99 -1.76 4.76
N ALA A 24 5.19 -2.33 4.91
CA ALA A 24 5.62 -3.47 4.12
C ALA A 24 4.81 -4.74 4.42
N SER A 25 4.40 -4.90 5.68
CA SER A 25 3.69 -6.08 6.16
C SER A 25 2.21 -6.16 5.74
N SER A 26 1.57 -5.04 5.39
CA SER A 26 0.16 -5.07 4.96
C SER A 26 -0.03 -5.02 3.45
N CYS A 27 0.88 -4.40 2.72
CA CYS A 27 0.98 -4.66 1.27
C CYS A 27 1.38 -6.11 1.01
N MET A 28 2.17 -6.68 1.94
CA MET A 28 2.37 -8.12 2.04
C MET A 28 1.07 -8.86 2.29
N LYS A 29 0.25 -8.49 3.28
CA LYS A 29 -1.07 -9.12 3.45
C LYS A 29 -1.95 -8.97 2.20
N VAL A 30 -2.03 -7.82 1.54
CA VAL A 30 -2.81 -7.70 0.29
C VAL A 30 -2.25 -8.57 -0.80
N ALA A 31 -0.93 -8.59 -1.00
CA ALA A 31 -0.31 -9.48 -1.96
C ALA A 31 -0.64 -10.93 -1.61
N ILE A 32 -0.45 -11.38 -0.37
CA ILE A 32 -0.68 -12.77 0.06
C ILE A 32 -2.18 -13.14 0.14
N ASP A 33 -3.05 -12.27 0.62
CA ASP A 33 -4.51 -12.42 0.60
C ASP A 33 -5.00 -12.49 -0.85
N ALA A 34 -4.34 -11.77 -1.75
CA ALA A 34 -4.52 -11.91 -3.18
C ALA A 34 -3.89 -13.18 -3.77
N PHE A 35 -3.29 -14.06 -2.95
CA PHE A 35 -3.00 -15.47 -3.24
C PHE A 35 -3.70 -16.46 -2.28
N ALA A 36 -4.59 -16.02 -1.38
CA ALA A 36 -5.25 -16.91 -0.43
C ALA A 36 -6.41 -17.67 -1.11
N SER A 37 -6.85 -18.79 -0.54
CA SER A 37 -8.06 -19.50 -1.01
C SER A 37 -9.31 -18.63 -0.85
N ALA A 38 -10.43 -19.04 -1.48
CA ALA A 38 -11.75 -18.46 -1.23
C ALA A 38 -11.99 -18.21 0.27
N ARG A 39 -12.20 -16.94 0.62
CA ARG A 39 -12.32 -16.48 2.01
C ARG A 39 -13.79 -16.41 2.39
N TYR A 40 -14.14 -17.10 3.46
CA TYR A 40 -15.47 -16.99 4.04
C TYR A 40 -15.62 -15.61 4.68
N ILE A 41 -16.64 -14.86 4.27
CA ILE A 41 -16.93 -13.53 4.81
C ILE A 41 -17.88 -13.65 6.01
N GLY A 42 -18.85 -14.54 5.92
CA GLY A 42 -19.83 -14.78 6.99
C GLY A 42 -21.18 -15.22 6.46
N CYS A 43 -22.11 -15.38 7.39
CA CYS A 43 -23.50 -15.68 7.13
C CYS A 43 -24.34 -14.41 6.94
N TYR A 44 -25.11 -14.32 5.87
CA TYR A 44 -25.95 -13.15 5.54
C TYR A 44 -27.37 -13.59 5.23
N ASP A 45 -28.34 -12.78 5.66
CA ASP A 45 -29.74 -13.01 5.32
C ASP A 45 -29.99 -12.76 3.84
N ASP A 46 -30.89 -13.54 3.26
CA ASP A 46 -31.22 -13.44 1.85
C ASP A 46 -32.71 -13.71 1.63
N ARG A 47 -33.31 -13.01 0.68
CA ARG A 47 -34.77 -13.07 0.44
C ARG A 47 -35.05 -13.50 -0.99
N SER A 48 -35.97 -14.45 -1.16
CA SER A 48 -36.27 -15.01 -2.50
C SER A 48 -36.84 -14.01 -3.50
N ASP A 49 -37.50 -12.96 -3.00
CA ASP A 49 -38.12 -11.88 -3.75
C ASP A 49 -37.20 -10.66 -3.96
N ASP A 50 -36.11 -10.56 -3.18
CA ASP A 50 -35.13 -9.48 -3.24
C ASP A 50 -33.76 -10.02 -2.83
N ARG A 51 -33.01 -10.58 -3.81
CA ARG A 51 -31.77 -11.33 -3.51
C ARG A 51 -30.61 -10.40 -3.18
N ASP A 52 -29.88 -10.72 -2.12
CA ASP A 52 -28.67 -9.99 -1.73
C ASP A 52 -27.58 -10.07 -2.81
N LEU A 53 -27.45 -11.24 -3.43
CA LEU A 53 -26.60 -11.48 -4.60
C LEU A 53 -27.51 -11.75 -5.81
N PRO A 54 -27.64 -10.81 -6.77
CA PRO A 54 -28.74 -10.83 -7.73
C PRO A 54 -28.57 -11.85 -8.87
N ASN A 55 -27.35 -12.29 -9.16
CA ASN A 55 -27.08 -13.15 -10.32
C ASN A 55 -27.07 -14.62 -9.94
N ARG A 56 -28.02 -15.40 -10.44
CA ARG A 56 -28.03 -16.85 -10.23
C ARG A 56 -27.11 -17.54 -11.23
N ALA A 57 -26.02 -18.14 -10.77
CA ALA A 57 -25.13 -18.90 -11.65
C ALA A 57 -25.58 -20.36 -11.85
N GLY A 58 -26.37 -20.91 -10.92
CA GLY A 58 -27.00 -22.23 -11.06
C GLY A 58 -26.83 -23.11 -9.82
N ASN A 59 -27.04 -24.42 -9.99
CA ASN A 59 -26.93 -25.42 -8.92
C ASN A 59 -25.99 -26.57 -9.31
N ALA A 60 -25.35 -27.22 -8.33
CA ALA A 60 -24.54 -28.43 -8.54
C ALA A 60 -24.70 -29.44 -7.40
N ALA A 61 -24.80 -30.74 -7.72
CA ALA A 61 -24.94 -31.80 -6.72
C ALA A 61 -23.66 -32.01 -5.88
N ASP A 62 -22.51 -31.73 -6.47
CA ASP A 62 -21.17 -31.78 -5.87
C ASP A 62 -20.64 -30.38 -5.57
N MET A 63 -21.52 -29.44 -5.21
CA MET A 63 -21.15 -28.03 -5.03
C MET A 63 -19.98 -27.87 -4.04
N THR A 64 -19.03 -27.03 -4.45
CA THR A 64 -17.95 -26.51 -3.62
C THR A 64 -17.92 -25.00 -3.76
N VAL A 65 -17.26 -24.33 -2.81
CA VAL A 65 -17.04 -22.87 -2.88
C VAL A 65 -16.34 -22.51 -4.19
N GLU A 66 -15.31 -23.28 -4.57
CA GLU A 66 -14.57 -23.10 -5.83
C GLU A 66 -15.45 -23.32 -7.06
N ARG A 67 -16.35 -24.31 -7.03
CA ARG A 67 -17.25 -24.58 -8.15
C ARG A 67 -18.22 -23.42 -8.35
N CYS A 68 -18.74 -22.85 -7.28
CA CYS A 68 -19.58 -21.67 -7.37
C CYS A 68 -18.82 -20.47 -7.95
N PHE A 69 -17.55 -20.24 -7.54
CA PHE A 69 -16.71 -19.23 -8.21
C PHE A 69 -16.57 -19.45 -9.72
N GLN A 70 -16.38 -20.70 -10.16
CA GLN A 70 -16.31 -21.01 -11.60
C GLN A 70 -17.62 -20.70 -12.33
N MET A 71 -18.76 -21.00 -11.70
CA MET A 71 -20.07 -20.70 -12.26
C MET A 71 -20.30 -19.18 -12.32
N CYS A 72 -19.83 -18.44 -11.32
CA CYS A 72 -19.92 -16.99 -11.27
C CYS A 72 -18.96 -16.26 -12.22
N LYS A 73 -18.04 -16.98 -12.90
CA LYS A 73 -17.04 -16.39 -13.80
C LYS A 73 -17.64 -15.49 -14.88
N LEU A 74 -18.78 -15.89 -15.46
CA LEU A 74 -19.43 -15.13 -16.54
C LEU A 74 -20.02 -13.81 -16.06
N PHE A 75 -20.30 -13.68 -14.76
CA PHE A 75 -20.96 -12.52 -14.17
C PHE A 75 -19.99 -11.43 -13.70
N LYS A 76 -18.67 -11.70 -13.65
CA LYS A 76 -17.62 -10.73 -13.24
C LYS A 76 -17.82 -10.08 -11.84
N SER A 77 -18.70 -10.65 -11.03
CA SER A 77 -19.08 -10.33 -9.65
C SER A 77 -18.02 -10.55 -8.54
N GLY A 78 -17.67 -9.54 -7.76
CA GLY A 78 -16.67 -9.64 -6.67
C GLY A 78 -16.95 -10.68 -5.57
N TYR A 79 -18.18 -11.18 -5.45
CA TYR A 79 -18.63 -12.09 -4.40
C TYR A 79 -19.48 -13.23 -4.94
N ILE A 80 -19.48 -14.33 -4.19
CA ILE A 80 -20.43 -15.42 -4.36
C ILE A 80 -21.21 -15.68 -3.08
N GLY A 81 -22.42 -16.18 -3.24
CA GLY A 81 -23.26 -16.67 -2.15
C GLY A 81 -23.66 -18.09 -2.44
N LEU A 82 -23.40 -18.97 -1.49
CA LEU A 82 -23.87 -20.35 -1.54
C LEU A 82 -25.09 -20.49 -0.63
N GLN A 83 -26.14 -21.12 -1.14
CA GLN A 83 -27.39 -21.34 -0.42
C GLN A 83 -27.86 -22.78 -0.60
N ARG A 84 -28.57 -23.31 0.42
CA ARG A 84 -29.17 -24.66 0.39
C ARG A 84 -28.19 -25.79 0.03
N GLY A 85 -26.91 -25.61 0.30
CA GLY A 85 -25.85 -26.58 0.00
C GLY A 85 -25.43 -26.65 -1.47
N THR A 86 -26.32 -26.33 -2.41
CA THR A 86 -26.12 -26.64 -3.84
C THR A 86 -26.26 -25.44 -4.76
N GLU A 87 -26.79 -24.32 -4.28
CA GLU A 87 -27.05 -23.15 -5.10
C GLU A 87 -25.88 -22.18 -5.11
N CYS A 88 -25.71 -21.50 -6.24
CA CYS A 88 -24.67 -20.52 -6.45
C CYS A 88 -25.24 -19.20 -6.98
N TRP A 89 -24.91 -18.13 -6.27
CA TRP A 89 -25.32 -16.76 -6.52
C TRP A 89 -24.09 -15.85 -6.61
N CYS A 90 -24.17 -14.78 -7.39
CA CYS A 90 -23.06 -13.86 -7.66
C CYS A 90 -23.53 -12.40 -7.55
N GLY A 91 -22.65 -11.53 -7.07
CA GLY A 91 -22.87 -10.09 -7.07
C GLY A 91 -21.60 -9.30 -6.74
N ASP A 92 -21.65 -8.00 -6.98
CA ASP A 92 -20.56 -7.06 -6.66
C ASP A 92 -20.73 -6.40 -5.28
N SER A 93 -21.80 -6.75 -4.58
CA SER A 93 -22.12 -6.32 -3.22
C SER A 93 -22.78 -7.49 -2.48
N TYR A 94 -22.78 -7.42 -1.15
CA TYR A 94 -23.47 -8.35 -0.25
C TYR A 94 -23.87 -7.59 1.02
N GLY A 95 -24.70 -8.21 1.86
CA GLY A 95 -25.11 -7.71 3.17
C GLY A 95 -26.21 -6.67 3.15
N PHE A 96 -26.95 -6.52 2.04
CA PHE A 96 -28.09 -5.60 1.95
C PHE A 96 -29.16 -5.90 3.00
N HIS A 97 -29.41 -7.19 3.28
CA HIS A 97 -30.36 -7.64 4.31
C HIS A 97 -29.74 -7.81 5.70
N GLY A 98 -28.45 -7.48 5.86
CA GLY A 98 -27.73 -7.61 7.12
C GLY A 98 -27.10 -8.98 7.36
N ARG A 99 -26.25 -9.02 8.37
CA ARG A 99 -25.51 -10.22 8.79
C ARG A 99 -26.41 -11.12 9.65
N ALA A 100 -26.43 -12.40 9.34
CA ALA A 100 -27.15 -13.42 10.08
C ALA A 100 -26.25 -14.09 11.14
N PRO A 101 -26.82 -14.71 12.18
CA PRO A 101 -26.09 -15.61 13.07
C PRO A 101 -25.37 -16.73 12.30
N GLU A 102 -24.11 -17.01 12.64
CA GLU A 102 -23.26 -17.95 11.88
C GLU A 102 -23.81 -19.39 11.89
N ASP A 103 -24.54 -19.78 12.94
CA ASP A 103 -25.19 -21.08 13.07
C ASP A 103 -26.36 -21.29 12.09
N LEU A 104 -26.84 -20.23 11.42
CA LEU A 104 -27.84 -20.36 10.34
C LEU A 104 -27.21 -20.80 9.02
N CYS A 105 -25.90 -20.60 8.83
CA CYS A 105 -25.13 -21.09 7.69
C CYS A 105 -24.53 -22.48 7.95
N TYR A 106 -25.35 -23.40 8.46
CA TYR A 106 -24.88 -24.71 8.93
C TYR A 106 -24.74 -25.77 7.83
N ILE A 107 -25.21 -25.53 6.60
CA ILE A 107 -25.26 -26.57 5.57
C ILE A 107 -23.86 -26.73 4.97
N PRO A 108 -23.21 -27.89 5.10
CA PRO A 108 -21.90 -28.09 4.50
C PRO A 108 -21.99 -28.20 2.97
N CYS A 109 -20.92 -27.83 2.29
CA CYS A 109 -20.80 -28.04 0.85
C CYS A 109 -20.72 -29.54 0.53
N PRO A 110 -21.58 -30.08 -0.36
CA PRO A 110 -21.58 -31.50 -0.71
C PRO A 110 -20.22 -32.02 -1.22
N GLY A 111 -19.52 -31.20 -2.02
CA GLY A 111 -18.21 -31.54 -2.57
C GLY A 111 -17.03 -31.18 -1.66
N GLU A 112 -17.25 -30.45 -0.56
CA GLU A 112 -16.19 -30.01 0.37
C GLU A 112 -16.76 -29.82 1.78
N ARG A 113 -16.89 -30.92 2.53
CA ARG A 113 -17.60 -30.94 3.84
C ARG A 113 -17.02 -30.04 4.92
N LYS A 114 -15.80 -29.52 4.74
CA LYS A 114 -15.14 -28.59 5.68
C LYS A 114 -15.57 -27.13 5.48
N LYS A 115 -16.33 -26.81 4.43
CA LYS A 115 -16.84 -25.46 4.15
C LYS A 115 -18.37 -25.44 4.18
N TYR A 116 -18.92 -24.26 4.44
CA TYR A 116 -20.37 -24.03 4.51
C TYR A 116 -20.91 -23.50 3.18
N CYS A 117 -22.01 -24.06 2.72
CA CYS A 117 -22.75 -23.71 1.50
C CYS A 117 -24.14 -23.14 1.85
N GLY A 118 -24.18 -22.27 2.85
CA GLY A 118 -25.36 -21.49 3.23
C GLY A 118 -26.28 -22.14 4.24
N GLY A 119 -27.45 -21.53 4.38
CA GLY A 119 -28.59 -22.00 5.15
C GLY A 119 -29.79 -22.26 4.26
N LYS A 120 -30.98 -22.34 4.86
CA LYS A 120 -32.25 -22.46 4.12
C LYS A 120 -32.60 -21.19 3.34
N SER A 121 -32.32 -20.04 3.95
CA SER A 121 -32.54 -18.69 3.42
C SER A 121 -31.35 -17.76 3.68
N GLN A 122 -30.22 -18.29 4.13
CA GLN A 122 -29.01 -17.52 4.39
C GLN A 122 -27.94 -17.87 3.37
N ASN A 123 -27.23 -16.86 2.89
CA ASN A 123 -26.07 -17.04 2.06
C ASN A 123 -24.82 -17.20 2.93
N SER A 124 -24.08 -18.28 2.71
CA SER A 124 -22.67 -18.29 3.05
C SER A 124 -21.96 -17.47 1.99
N VAL A 125 -21.56 -16.26 2.35
CA VAL A 125 -20.89 -15.34 1.42
C VAL A 125 -19.40 -15.59 1.47
N TYR A 126 -18.82 -15.76 0.28
CA TYR A 126 -17.39 -15.87 0.11
C TYR A 126 -16.88 -14.77 -0.82
N SER A 127 -15.71 -14.24 -0.49
CA SER A 127 -14.89 -13.43 -1.38
C SER A 127 -13.79 -14.31 -1.94
N GLY A 128 -13.58 -14.29 -3.24
CA GLY A 128 -12.63 -15.17 -3.92
C GLY A 128 -12.69 -15.04 -5.44
N TYR A 129 -11.83 -15.78 -6.13
CA TYR A 129 -11.27 -15.39 -7.42
C TYR A 129 -12.11 -15.69 -8.66
N TYR A 130 -11.92 -14.83 -9.68
CA TYR A 130 -12.12 -15.15 -11.09
C TYR A 130 -10.94 -15.97 -11.64
N GLU A 131 -11.25 -16.95 -12.49
CA GLU A 131 -10.30 -17.87 -13.10
C GLU A 131 -9.08 -17.14 -13.74
N GLY A 132 -7.88 -17.55 -13.34
CA GLY A 132 -6.58 -16.99 -13.78
C GLY A 132 -5.54 -16.84 -12.66
N GLN A 133 -5.99 -16.87 -11.40
CA GLN A 133 -5.15 -16.86 -10.20
C GLN A 133 -4.86 -18.31 -9.76
N PRO A 134 -3.60 -18.76 -9.71
CA PRO A 134 -3.29 -20.19 -9.58
C PRO A 134 -3.55 -20.73 -8.17
N LYS A 135 -4.33 -21.83 -8.09
CA LYS A 135 -4.41 -22.65 -6.88
C LYS A 135 -3.01 -23.11 -6.46
N ASN A 136 -2.74 -23.15 -5.15
CA ASN A 136 -1.49 -23.68 -4.56
C ASN A 136 -0.21 -22.94 -4.99
N GLN A 137 -0.30 -21.67 -5.35
CA GLN A 137 0.90 -20.89 -5.56
C GLN A 137 1.54 -20.50 -4.24
N LYS A 138 2.75 -21.04 -4.05
CA LYS A 138 3.68 -20.57 -3.04
C LYS A 138 3.97 -19.10 -3.31
N VAL A 139 3.89 -18.27 -2.30
CA VAL A 139 4.38 -16.89 -2.33
C VAL A 139 5.64 -16.87 -1.49
N ARG A 140 6.78 -16.60 -2.12
CA ARG A 140 8.04 -16.51 -1.37
C ARG A 140 8.24 -15.09 -0.88
N ILE A 141 8.40 -14.97 0.43
CA ILE A 141 8.62 -13.71 1.12
C ILE A 141 10.09 -13.69 1.52
N TRP A 142 10.86 -12.80 0.92
CA TRP A 142 12.20 -12.59 1.41
C TRP A 142 12.16 -11.90 2.77
N VAL A 143 12.85 -12.47 3.75
CA VAL A 143 12.96 -11.97 5.13
C VAL A 143 14.43 -11.72 5.42
N HIS A 144 14.75 -10.53 5.93
CA HIS A 144 16.06 -10.30 6.52
C HIS A 144 16.13 -11.10 7.82
N GLU A 145 17.08 -12.03 7.91
CA GLU A 145 17.14 -12.92 9.07
C GLU A 145 17.45 -12.15 10.35
N GLU A 146 16.60 -12.34 11.35
CA GLU A 146 16.73 -11.75 12.69
C GLU A 146 16.41 -12.81 13.73
N LEU A 147 17.00 -12.69 14.92
CA LEU A 147 16.67 -13.54 16.06
C LEU A 147 15.60 -12.86 16.92
N ILE A 148 14.50 -13.55 17.19
CA ILE A 148 13.45 -13.14 18.13
C ILE A 148 13.55 -14.06 19.34
N GLY A 149 14.25 -13.59 20.38
CA GLY A 149 14.74 -14.48 21.43
C GLY A 149 15.80 -15.42 20.85
N GLU A 150 15.53 -16.72 20.84
CA GLU A 150 16.43 -17.76 20.33
C GLU A 150 16.00 -18.33 18.97
N GLU A 151 14.82 -17.95 18.47
CA GLU A 151 14.26 -18.45 17.22
C GLU A 151 14.53 -17.48 16.05
N LYS A 152 14.79 -18.02 14.86
CA LYS A 152 14.91 -17.24 13.62
C LYS A 152 13.54 -16.72 13.19
N LEU A 153 13.47 -15.46 12.77
CA LEU A 153 12.23 -14.85 12.31
C LEU A 153 11.65 -15.60 11.09
N SER A 154 12.49 -16.08 10.17
CA SER A 154 12.04 -16.87 9.03
C SER A 154 11.35 -18.18 9.47
N ASP A 155 11.91 -18.88 10.47
CA ASP A 155 11.35 -20.10 11.04
C ASP A 155 10.02 -19.83 11.78
N ILE A 156 9.94 -18.73 12.54
CA ILE A 156 8.71 -18.30 13.20
C ILE A 156 7.60 -18.05 12.17
N ILE A 157 7.91 -17.32 11.08
CA ILE A 157 6.94 -17.03 10.03
C ILE A 157 6.46 -18.32 9.36
N ASN A 158 7.37 -19.24 9.05
CA ASN A 158 7.02 -20.50 8.38
C ASN A 158 6.24 -21.47 9.28
N THR A 159 6.45 -21.44 10.60
CA THR A 159 5.80 -22.36 11.54
C THR A 159 4.50 -21.82 12.11
N ARG A 160 4.48 -20.53 12.47
CA ARG A 160 3.32 -19.88 13.11
C ARG A 160 2.43 -19.14 12.11
N HIS A 161 2.88 -18.99 10.86
CA HIS A 161 2.22 -18.18 9.83
C HIS A 161 1.92 -16.77 10.36
N GLU A 162 2.87 -16.16 11.05
CA GLU A 162 2.73 -14.82 11.63
C GLU A 162 4.08 -14.12 11.65
N ASN A 163 4.08 -12.84 11.25
CA ASN A 163 5.23 -11.98 11.48
C ASN A 163 5.10 -11.27 12.83
N VAL A 164 5.54 -11.94 13.89
CA VAL A 164 5.38 -11.51 15.28
C VAL A 164 6.02 -10.17 15.61
N LYS A 165 6.99 -9.71 14.81
CA LYS A 165 7.70 -8.44 15.05
C LYS A 165 7.07 -7.26 14.31
N TYR A 166 6.67 -7.46 13.06
CA TYR A 166 6.28 -6.37 12.16
C TYR A 166 4.80 -6.34 11.80
N LEU A 167 4.04 -7.40 12.12
CA LEU A 167 2.60 -7.51 11.92
C LEU A 167 1.96 -8.43 12.96
N ALA A 168 2.27 -8.17 14.24
CA ALA A 168 1.76 -8.93 15.36
C ALA A 168 0.22 -8.95 15.37
N GLY A 169 -0.36 -10.11 15.67
CA GLY A 169 -1.80 -10.35 15.70
C GLY A 169 -2.45 -10.57 14.34
N THR A 170 -1.69 -10.60 13.24
CA THR A 170 -2.23 -10.89 11.90
C THR A 170 -1.62 -12.18 11.34
N ARG A 171 -2.47 -13.19 11.17
CA ARG A 171 -2.09 -14.45 10.52
C ARG A 171 -1.87 -14.24 9.02
N LEU A 172 -0.72 -14.68 8.53
CA LEU A 172 -0.37 -14.78 7.13
C LEU A 172 -1.01 -16.05 6.51
N PRO A 173 -1.40 -16.03 5.24
CA PRO A 173 -1.88 -17.22 4.54
C PRO A 173 -0.86 -18.36 4.52
N GLU A 174 -1.33 -19.61 4.52
CA GLU A 174 -0.49 -20.81 4.63
C GLU A 174 0.46 -21.02 3.43
N ASN A 175 0.14 -20.40 2.29
CA ASN A 175 0.97 -20.44 1.08
C ASN A 175 2.08 -19.37 1.07
N ALA A 176 2.17 -18.50 2.07
CA ALA A 176 3.31 -17.63 2.28
C ALA A 176 4.48 -18.38 2.93
N ILE A 177 5.65 -18.31 2.29
CA ILE A 177 6.87 -19.00 2.72
C ILE A 177 7.98 -17.97 2.89
N ALA A 178 8.48 -17.81 4.12
CA ALA A 178 9.66 -17.02 4.40
C ALA A 178 10.92 -17.70 3.87
N VAL A 179 11.74 -16.93 3.14
CA VAL A 179 13.04 -17.34 2.61
C VAL A 179 14.06 -16.22 2.86
N THR A 180 15.34 -16.55 2.90
CA THR A 180 16.41 -15.58 3.23
C THR A 180 17.42 -15.37 2.11
N ASP A 181 17.46 -16.28 1.12
CA ASP A 181 18.36 -16.20 -0.03
C ASP A 181 17.73 -15.38 -1.18
N LEU A 182 18.34 -14.23 -1.51
CA LEU A 182 17.89 -13.36 -2.60
C LEU A 182 18.11 -13.98 -3.99
N ALA A 183 19.23 -14.67 -4.20
CA ALA A 183 19.59 -15.24 -5.50
C ALA A 183 18.66 -16.40 -5.88
N GLU A 184 18.37 -17.28 -4.93
CA GLU A 184 17.42 -18.38 -5.12
C GLU A 184 16.04 -17.82 -5.49
N LEU A 185 15.55 -16.83 -4.73
CA LEU A 185 14.19 -16.37 -4.95
C LEU A 185 14.06 -15.45 -6.16
N GLY A 186 15.11 -14.72 -6.56
CA GLY A 186 15.13 -13.98 -7.82
C GLY A 186 15.05 -14.89 -9.04
N SER A 187 15.73 -16.05 -8.99
CA SER A 187 15.75 -17.03 -10.09
C SER A 187 14.43 -17.79 -10.21
N TRP A 188 13.68 -17.83 -9.11
CA TRP A 188 12.40 -18.51 -9.01
C TRP A 188 11.19 -17.65 -9.46
N ALA A 189 11.26 -16.33 -9.33
CA ALA A 189 10.10 -15.43 -9.47
C ALA A 189 9.81 -14.98 -10.91
N ASP A 190 8.52 -14.96 -11.30
CA ASP A 190 8.02 -14.24 -12.48
C ASP A 190 7.66 -12.77 -12.15
N ILE A 191 7.28 -12.49 -10.90
CA ILE A 191 6.92 -11.14 -10.42
C ILE A 191 7.68 -10.86 -9.11
N LEU A 192 8.52 -9.82 -9.08
CA LEU A 192 9.23 -9.36 -7.90
C LEU A 192 8.58 -8.08 -7.35
N ILE A 193 7.98 -8.17 -6.17
CA ILE A 193 7.33 -7.04 -5.51
C ILE A 193 8.29 -6.45 -4.47
N PHE A 194 8.77 -5.22 -4.70
CA PHE A 194 9.69 -4.51 -3.81
C PHE A 194 8.91 -3.69 -2.80
N VAL A 195 8.89 -4.16 -1.54
CA VAL A 195 8.20 -3.48 -0.44
C VAL A 195 9.12 -3.38 0.78
N LEU A 196 10.09 -2.48 0.69
CA LEU A 196 11.08 -2.26 1.72
C LEU A 196 11.35 -0.78 1.95
N PRO A 197 11.98 -0.41 3.09
CA PRO A 197 12.56 0.91 3.22
C PRO A 197 13.61 1.14 2.13
N GLN A 198 13.48 2.26 1.42
CA GLN A 198 14.30 2.58 0.25
C GLN A 198 15.81 2.47 0.46
N GLN A 199 16.31 2.75 1.67
CA GLN A 199 17.74 2.73 1.98
C GLN A 199 18.36 1.33 1.83
N PHE A 200 17.54 0.28 1.87
CA PHE A 200 17.99 -1.09 1.71
C PHE A 200 17.88 -1.60 0.26
N LEU A 201 17.24 -0.81 -0.62
CA LEU A 201 17.05 -1.18 -2.02
C LEU A 201 18.38 -1.48 -2.74
N PRO A 202 19.45 -0.66 -2.63
CA PRO A 202 20.71 -0.98 -3.28
C PRO A 202 21.29 -2.35 -2.88
N ARG A 203 21.21 -2.70 -1.59
CA ARG A 203 21.69 -4.00 -1.08
C ARG A 203 20.87 -5.16 -1.63
N VAL A 204 19.54 -5.01 -1.67
CA VAL A 204 18.63 -6.02 -2.23
C VAL A 204 18.91 -6.22 -3.73
N LEU A 205 19.04 -5.13 -4.48
CA LEU A 205 19.34 -5.17 -5.91
C LEU A 205 20.68 -5.85 -6.18
N ALA A 206 21.70 -5.59 -5.36
CA ALA A 206 22.99 -6.26 -5.46
C ALA A 206 22.86 -7.79 -5.25
N GLY A 207 22.03 -8.23 -4.30
CA GLY A 207 21.78 -9.66 -4.06
C GLY A 207 20.98 -10.37 -5.16
N LEU A 208 20.18 -9.63 -5.94
CA LEU A 208 19.41 -10.16 -7.06
C LEU A 208 20.16 -10.09 -8.40
N LYS A 209 21.20 -9.27 -8.49
CA LYS A 209 21.90 -9.00 -9.75
C LYS A 209 22.44 -10.30 -10.34
N GLY A 210 22.07 -10.56 -11.60
CA GLY A 210 22.44 -11.79 -12.32
C GLY A 210 21.62 -13.04 -11.96
N HIS A 211 20.67 -12.93 -11.03
CA HIS A 211 19.86 -14.04 -10.51
C HIS A 211 18.37 -13.77 -10.70
N THR A 212 17.97 -13.20 -11.85
CA THR A 212 16.57 -12.90 -12.17
C THR A 212 16.10 -13.76 -13.33
N ARG A 213 14.88 -14.30 -13.23
CA ARG A 213 14.29 -15.08 -14.30
C ARG A 213 14.07 -14.23 -15.57
N PRO A 214 14.43 -14.72 -16.78
CA PRO A 214 14.14 -14.02 -18.02
C PRO A 214 12.64 -13.76 -18.21
N GLY A 215 12.27 -12.52 -18.51
CA GLY A 215 10.88 -12.10 -18.72
C GLY A 215 10.08 -11.85 -17.45
N ALA A 216 10.70 -11.95 -16.27
CA ALA A 216 10.07 -11.53 -15.03
C ALA A 216 9.84 -10.01 -15.00
N CYS A 217 8.93 -9.53 -14.16
CA CYS A 217 8.68 -8.11 -13.95
C CYS A 217 8.86 -7.69 -12.49
N ALA A 218 9.17 -6.41 -12.28
CA ALA A 218 9.24 -5.81 -10.96
C ALA A 218 7.97 -4.98 -10.68
N VAL A 219 7.60 -4.87 -9.41
CA VAL A 219 6.58 -3.93 -8.91
C VAL A 219 7.14 -3.23 -7.68
N SER A 220 7.39 -1.93 -7.78
CA SER A 220 7.83 -1.13 -6.63
C SER A 220 6.63 -0.58 -5.87
N LEU A 221 6.60 -0.88 -4.57
CA LEU A 221 5.71 -0.23 -3.63
C LEU A 221 6.47 0.87 -2.87
N ILE A 222 7.78 0.95 -2.99
CA ILE A 222 8.58 1.85 -2.16
C ILE A 222 8.22 3.31 -2.42
N LYS A 223 7.79 4.02 -1.37
CA LYS A 223 7.47 5.45 -1.44
C LYS A 223 8.70 6.29 -1.12
N GLY A 224 9.18 7.04 -2.12
CA GLY A 224 10.27 8.01 -1.97
C GLY A 224 11.05 8.17 -3.26
N VAL A 225 12.25 8.74 -3.13
CA VAL A 225 13.18 8.92 -4.24
C VAL A 225 14.54 8.39 -3.83
N PHE A 226 15.33 7.97 -4.81
CA PHE A 226 16.73 7.72 -4.59
C PHE A 226 17.46 9.06 -4.48
N ALA A 227 17.85 9.43 -3.27
CA ALA A 227 18.82 10.48 -3.06
C ALA A 227 20.21 9.85 -3.20
N GLY A 228 21.02 10.35 -4.13
CA GLY A 228 22.42 9.93 -4.26
C GLY A 228 23.17 10.09 -2.93
N GLN A 229 24.31 9.40 -2.81
CA GLN A 229 25.29 9.77 -1.79
C GLN A 229 25.82 11.19 -2.12
N GLU A 230 26.25 11.93 -1.10
CA GLU A 230 26.53 13.38 -1.13
C GLU A 230 27.55 13.85 -2.21
N GLU A 231 28.15 12.93 -2.99
CA GLU A 231 29.29 13.17 -3.88
C GLU A 231 28.99 13.05 -5.38
N GLU A 232 27.82 12.56 -5.80
CA GLU A 232 27.44 12.60 -7.23
C GLU A 232 26.14 13.38 -7.44
N PRO A 233 26.22 14.62 -7.97
CA PRO A 233 25.04 15.40 -8.30
C PRO A 233 24.24 14.65 -9.36
N MET A 234 22.98 14.40 -9.03
CA MET A 234 21.96 13.86 -9.91
C MET A 234 21.91 14.64 -11.24
N PRO A 235 21.91 13.98 -12.41
CA PRO A 235 21.63 14.65 -13.67
C PRO A 235 20.17 15.12 -13.64
N ARG A 236 19.96 16.41 -13.33
CA ARG A 236 18.69 17.17 -13.32
C ARG A 236 17.45 16.36 -12.90
N GLY A 237 17.03 16.51 -11.64
CA GLY A 237 15.73 16.06 -11.15
C GLY A 237 15.79 14.96 -10.11
N LEU A 238 14.62 14.45 -9.74
CA LEU A 238 14.47 13.41 -8.70
C LEU A 238 14.77 12.04 -9.30
N SER A 239 15.67 11.27 -8.67
CA SER A 239 15.95 9.90 -9.09
C SER A 239 14.85 8.99 -8.58
N LEU A 240 14.15 8.31 -9.48
CA LEU A 240 13.11 7.36 -9.08
C LEU A 240 13.69 6.00 -8.73
N LEU A 241 12.98 5.28 -7.85
CA LEU A 241 13.39 3.95 -7.41
C LEU A 241 13.14 2.92 -8.51
N THR A 242 12.13 3.13 -9.36
CA THR A 242 11.92 2.31 -10.56
C THR A 242 13.11 2.34 -11.50
N ASP A 243 13.76 3.50 -11.70
CA ASP A 243 14.94 3.61 -12.56
C ASP A 243 16.15 2.88 -11.98
N LEU A 244 16.30 2.90 -10.64
CA LEU A 244 17.32 2.10 -9.96
C LEU A 244 17.06 0.59 -10.14
N ILE A 245 15.81 0.15 -10.02
CA ILE A 245 15.43 -1.26 -10.24
C ILE A 245 15.72 -1.67 -11.69
N ARG A 246 15.30 -0.86 -12.67
CA ARG A 246 15.52 -1.11 -14.10
C ARG A 246 17.00 -1.22 -14.44
N SER A 247 17.80 -0.24 -14.02
CA SER A 247 19.23 -0.18 -14.33
C SER A 247 20.04 -1.33 -13.70
N ASN A 248 19.63 -1.83 -12.53
CA ASN A 248 20.34 -2.91 -11.86
C ASN A 248 19.92 -4.31 -12.30
N LEU A 249 18.64 -4.52 -12.62
CA LEU A 249 18.10 -5.85 -12.91
C LEU A 249 17.77 -6.08 -14.39
N GLY A 250 17.69 -5.01 -15.21
CA GLY A 250 17.28 -5.12 -16.61
C GLY A 250 15.83 -5.55 -16.79
N MET A 251 14.96 -5.22 -15.83
CA MET A 251 13.56 -5.62 -15.78
C MET A 251 12.63 -4.42 -15.81
N GLU A 252 11.50 -4.53 -16.51
CA GLU A 252 10.44 -3.53 -16.43
C GLU A 252 9.86 -3.49 -15.01
N CYS A 253 9.60 -2.27 -14.53
CA CYS A 253 9.10 -2.04 -13.19
C CYS A 253 7.78 -1.28 -13.23
N ALA A 254 6.71 -1.87 -12.71
CA ALA A 254 5.47 -1.19 -12.37
C ALA A 254 5.57 -0.55 -10.98
N VAL A 255 4.60 0.28 -10.60
CA VAL A 255 4.50 0.85 -9.25
C VAL A 255 3.09 0.74 -8.69
N LEU A 256 2.98 0.58 -7.36
CA LEU A 256 1.70 0.62 -6.67
C LEU A 256 1.76 1.63 -5.53
N MET A 257 1.04 2.74 -5.66
CA MET A 257 1.04 3.87 -4.72
C MET A 257 -0.40 4.22 -4.31
N GLY A 258 -0.61 4.80 -3.13
CA GLY A 258 -1.96 5.17 -2.66
C GLY A 258 -2.06 5.45 -1.17
N ALA A 259 -3.24 5.88 -0.74
CA ALA A 259 -3.63 6.12 0.66
C ALA A 259 -3.77 4.80 1.45
N ASN A 260 -2.64 4.12 1.64
CA ASN A 260 -2.60 2.70 1.99
C ASN A 260 -2.04 2.51 3.40
N LEU A 261 -2.82 2.86 4.43
CA LEU A 261 -2.40 2.64 5.82
C LEU A 261 -2.42 1.15 6.14
N ALA A 262 -1.26 0.63 6.53
CA ALA A 262 -1.05 -0.80 6.69
C ALA A 262 -2.03 -1.47 7.68
N PRO A 263 -2.23 -0.96 8.90
CA PRO A 263 -3.14 -1.62 9.85
C PRO A 263 -4.60 -1.66 9.37
N GLU A 264 -5.04 -0.67 8.59
CA GLU A 264 -6.39 -0.60 8.04
C GLU A 264 -6.57 -1.65 6.94
N ILE A 265 -5.60 -1.73 6.03
CA ILE A 265 -5.53 -2.78 5.01
C ILE A 265 -5.50 -4.18 5.66
N ALA A 266 -4.73 -4.35 6.73
CA ALA A 266 -4.63 -5.63 7.43
C ALA A 266 -5.95 -6.06 8.09
N LYS A 267 -6.78 -5.09 8.45
CA LYS A 267 -8.13 -5.26 8.99
C LYS A 267 -9.21 -5.24 7.90
N GLU A 268 -8.81 -5.25 6.63
CA GLU A 268 -9.70 -5.25 5.47
C GLU A 268 -10.65 -4.04 5.43
N VAL A 269 -10.20 -2.92 5.99
CA VAL A 269 -10.90 -1.65 5.86
C VAL A 269 -10.75 -1.18 4.42
N TYR A 270 -11.87 -0.73 3.84
CA TYR A 270 -11.92 -0.25 2.46
C TYR A 270 -10.87 0.84 2.20
N CYS A 271 -10.08 0.67 1.15
CA CYS A 271 -9.18 1.68 0.62
C CYS A 271 -8.87 1.42 -0.86
N GLU A 272 -8.15 2.36 -1.47
CA GLU A 272 -7.88 2.38 -2.91
C GLU A 272 -6.41 2.67 -3.18
N ALA A 273 -5.87 2.09 -4.26
CA ALA A 273 -4.52 2.37 -4.73
C ALA A 273 -4.48 2.57 -6.24
N THR A 274 -3.38 3.17 -6.70
CA THR A 274 -3.08 3.41 -8.11
C THR A 274 -1.91 2.55 -8.54
N LEU A 275 -2.14 1.71 -9.55
CA LEU A 275 -1.14 0.90 -10.22
C LEU A 275 -0.65 1.66 -11.46
N GLY A 276 0.63 2.04 -11.47
CA GLY A 276 1.30 2.59 -12.62
C GLY A 276 1.99 1.49 -13.42
N CYS A 277 1.59 1.26 -14.67
CA CYS A 277 2.19 0.24 -15.53
C CYS A 277 1.92 0.55 -17.02
N ARG A 278 2.97 0.64 -17.84
CA ARG A 278 2.86 0.92 -19.29
C ARG A 278 2.27 -0.23 -20.11
N ASP A 279 2.64 -1.47 -19.79
CA ASP A 279 2.14 -2.64 -20.52
C ASP A 279 0.70 -2.96 -20.06
N PRO A 280 -0.32 -2.81 -20.93
CA PRO A 280 -1.72 -3.03 -20.54
C PRO A 280 -2.02 -4.49 -20.18
N ILE A 281 -1.30 -5.45 -20.77
CA ILE A 281 -1.45 -6.89 -20.45
C ILE A 281 -0.91 -7.12 -19.04
N ARG A 282 0.28 -6.59 -18.75
CA ARG A 282 0.88 -6.65 -17.41
C ARG A 282 0.05 -5.91 -16.38
N ALA A 283 -0.47 -4.73 -16.71
CA ALA A 283 -1.32 -3.93 -15.83
C ALA A 283 -2.59 -4.70 -15.45
N ALA A 284 -3.22 -5.40 -16.38
CA ALA A 284 -4.39 -6.24 -16.10
C ALA A 284 -4.03 -7.46 -15.23
N GLU A 285 -2.86 -8.06 -15.42
CA GLU A 285 -2.34 -9.12 -14.55
C GLU A 285 -2.08 -8.63 -13.13
N LEU A 286 -1.32 -7.54 -12.98
CA LEU A 286 -1.01 -6.93 -11.68
C LEU A 286 -2.25 -6.37 -10.97
N LYS A 287 -3.22 -5.82 -11.71
CA LYS A 287 -4.50 -5.40 -11.11
C LYS A 287 -5.26 -6.59 -10.55
N ARG A 288 -5.34 -7.70 -11.28
CA ARG A 288 -5.93 -8.94 -10.76
C ARG A 288 -5.13 -9.48 -9.57
N LEU A 289 -3.82 -9.21 -9.54
CA LEU A 289 -2.91 -9.62 -8.48
C LEU A 289 -3.09 -8.85 -7.18
N PHE A 290 -3.37 -7.55 -7.22
CA PHE A 290 -3.46 -6.75 -6.00
C PHE A 290 -4.90 -6.46 -5.58
N GLN A 291 -5.86 -6.48 -6.51
CA GLN A 291 -7.22 -6.03 -6.21
C GLN A 291 -7.97 -7.04 -5.34
N THR A 292 -8.52 -6.55 -4.24
CA THR A 292 -9.46 -7.27 -3.38
C THR A 292 -10.78 -6.47 -3.29
N PRO A 293 -11.82 -6.99 -2.61
CA PRO A 293 -13.03 -6.21 -2.42
C PRO A 293 -12.86 -4.98 -1.53
N TYR A 294 -11.89 -5.02 -0.60
CA TYR A 294 -11.54 -3.91 0.28
C TYR A 294 -10.33 -3.08 -0.21
N PHE A 295 -9.62 -3.54 -1.24
CA PHE A 295 -8.46 -2.84 -1.81
C PHE A 295 -8.63 -2.68 -3.32
N ARG A 296 -9.16 -1.53 -3.74
CA ARG A 296 -9.51 -1.27 -5.16
C ARG A 296 -8.33 -0.66 -5.92
N ILE A 297 -8.12 -1.12 -7.16
CA ILE A 297 -6.98 -0.70 -7.98
C ILE A 297 -7.42 0.08 -9.22
N SER A 298 -6.95 1.32 -9.34
CA SER A 298 -7.03 2.13 -10.56
C SER A 298 -5.72 2.05 -11.33
N ILE A 299 -5.79 1.88 -12.66
CA ILE A 299 -4.60 1.77 -13.52
C ILE A 299 -4.30 3.14 -14.14
N ILE A 300 -3.01 3.50 -14.15
CA ILE A 300 -2.45 4.60 -14.93
C ILE A 300 -1.34 4.02 -15.82
N GLU A 301 -1.39 4.34 -17.11
CA GLU A 301 -0.43 3.85 -18.13
C GLU A 301 0.91 4.59 -18.09
N ASN A 302 1.36 4.96 -16.89
CA ASN A 302 2.57 5.73 -16.65
C ASN A 302 3.00 5.59 -15.19
N GLU A 303 3.96 4.68 -14.94
CA GLU A 303 4.49 4.44 -13.60
C GLU A 303 5.28 5.63 -13.05
N PHE A 304 5.99 6.38 -13.90
CA PHE A 304 6.71 7.59 -13.51
C PHE A 304 5.75 8.60 -12.84
N SER A 305 4.59 8.83 -13.46
CA SER A 305 3.58 9.77 -12.95
C SER A 305 3.03 9.35 -11.59
N VAL A 306 2.90 8.05 -11.34
CA VAL A 306 2.37 7.51 -10.08
C VAL A 306 3.42 7.57 -8.97
N GLU A 307 4.68 7.27 -9.29
CA GLU A 307 5.79 7.26 -8.33
C GLU A 307 6.16 8.67 -7.85
N ILE A 308 6.25 9.64 -8.77
CA ILE A 308 6.62 11.03 -8.44
C ILE A 308 5.60 11.69 -7.49
N CYS A 309 4.31 11.36 -7.62
CA CYS A 309 3.26 11.83 -6.72
C CYS A 309 3.45 11.30 -5.30
N GLY A 310 3.77 10.00 -5.18
CA GLY A 310 4.04 9.34 -3.90
C GLY A 310 5.28 9.89 -3.19
N ALA A 311 6.27 10.38 -3.95
CA ALA A 311 7.45 11.04 -3.41
C ALA A 311 7.13 12.45 -2.87
N LEU A 312 6.60 13.33 -3.72
CA LEU A 312 6.44 14.76 -3.43
C LEU A 312 5.46 15.05 -2.29
N LYS A 313 4.47 14.17 -2.06
CA LYS A 313 3.53 14.29 -0.94
C LYS A 313 4.21 14.39 0.43
N SER A 314 5.44 13.88 0.56
CA SER A 314 6.22 13.94 1.79
C SER A 314 6.56 15.36 2.21
N ILE A 315 6.73 16.30 1.27
CA ILE A 315 6.96 17.71 1.56
C ILE A 315 5.72 18.33 2.21
N VAL A 316 4.55 18.10 1.60
CA VAL A 316 3.26 18.62 2.09
C VAL A 316 2.93 18.07 3.47
N ALA A 317 3.21 16.77 3.70
CA ALA A 317 3.04 16.15 5.00
C ALA A 317 3.91 16.78 6.09
N THR A 318 5.16 17.16 5.78
CA THR A 318 6.01 17.92 6.72
C THR A 318 5.40 19.28 7.04
N GLY A 319 4.95 20.03 6.02
CA GLY A 319 4.27 21.31 6.21
C GLY A 319 3.00 21.22 7.06
N ALA A 320 2.18 20.18 6.85
CA ALA A 320 1.03 19.89 7.70
C ALA A 320 1.43 19.63 9.17
N GLY A 321 2.57 18.98 9.39
CA GLY A 321 3.15 18.78 10.73
C GLY A 321 3.56 20.08 11.41
N PHE A 322 4.06 21.06 10.66
CA PHE A 322 4.29 22.41 11.20
C PHE A 322 2.98 23.06 11.65
N CYS A 323 1.92 22.93 10.85
CA CYS A 323 0.60 23.45 11.22
C CYS A 323 0.08 22.84 12.53
N ASP A 324 0.21 21.53 12.68
CA ASP A 324 -0.19 20.81 13.90
C ASP A 324 0.53 21.38 15.14
N ALA A 325 1.85 21.50 15.08
CA ALA A 325 2.64 21.94 16.23
C ALA A 325 2.52 23.43 16.55
N LEU A 326 2.22 24.27 15.56
CA LEU A 326 1.94 25.69 15.76
C LEU A 326 0.53 25.95 16.32
N GLY A 327 -0.27 24.89 16.52
CA GLY A 327 -1.62 25.00 17.09
C GLY A 327 -2.66 25.51 16.10
N PHE A 328 -2.41 25.42 14.79
CA PHE A 328 -3.40 25.80 13.78
C PHE A 328 -4.48 24.72 13.63
N GLY A 329 -5.73 25.16 13.41
CA GLY A 329 -6.87 24.28 13.19
C GLY A 329 -6.93 23.67 11.79
N ASP A 330 -7.94 22.83 11.56
CA ASP A 330 -8.08 22.06 10.32
C ASP A 330 -8.30 22.92 9.07
N ASN A 331 -8.87 24.12 9.19
CA ASN A 331 -9.03 25.04 8.06
C ASN A 331 -7.66 25.47 7.49
N THR A 332 -6.72 25.84 8.37
CA THR A 332 -5.35 26.21 7.96
C THR A 332 -4.63 25.00 7.37
N LYS A 333 -4.76 23.84 8.00
CA LYS A 333 -4.16 22.59 7.51
C LYS A 333 -4.72 22.21 6.13
N ALA A 334 -6.02 22.33 5.91
CA ALA A 334 -6.65 22.08 4.62
C ALA A 334 -6.14 23.05 3.54
N ALA A 335 -5.93 24.33 3.89
CA ALA A 335 -5.29 25.28 2.98
C ALA A 335 -3.85 24.86 2.62
N VAL A 336 -3.04 24.44 3.59
CA VAL A 336 -1.68 23.92 3.35
C VAL A 336 -1.70 22.68 2.45
N ILE A 337 -2.62 21.74 2.68
CA ILE A 337 -2.79 20.55 1.85
C ILE A 337 -3.15 20.94 0.41
N ARG A 338 -4.12 21.85 0.24
CA ARG A 338 -4.57 22.32 -1.09
C ARG A 338 -3.44 23.04 -1.83
N LEU A 339 -2.76 23.98 -1.19
CA LEU A 339 -1.65 24.73 -1.77
C LEU A 339 -0.49 23.80 -2.14
N GLY A 340 -0.15 22.88 -1.24
CA GLY A 340 0.87 21.86 -1.50
C GLY A 340 0.52 20.98 -2.69
N PHE A 341 -0.75 20.57 -2.83
CA PHE A 341 -1.23 19.84 -4.01
C PHE A 341 -1.06 20.66 -5.31
N MET A 342 -1.40 21.95 -5.29
CA MET A 342 -1.25 22.82 -6.46
C MET A 342 0.21 23.04 -6.84
N GLU A 343 1.11 23.17 -5.86
CA GLU A 343 2.55 23.24 -6.10
C GLU A 343 3.09 21.93 -6.68
N ILE A 344 2.67 20.76 -6.17
CA ILE A 344 3.03 19.47 -6.76
C ILE A 344 2.59 19.40 -8.22
N LEU A 345 1.35 19.79 -8.52
CA LEU A 345 0.84 19.81 -9.88
C LEU A 345 1.72 20.68 -10.78
N ARG A 346 1.99 21.91 -10.35
CA ARG A 346 2.76 22.89 -11.10
C ARG A 346 4.21 22.43 -11.30
N TYR A 347 4.83 21.85 -10.27
CA TYR A 347 6.20 21.35 -10.30
C TYR A 347 6.30 20.21 -11.30
N VAL A 348 5.39 19.24 -11.19
CA VAL A 348 5.38 18.06 -12.05
C VAL A 348 5.12 18.44 -13.51
N GLN A 349 4.20 19.36 -13.79
CA GLN A 349 3.97 19.86 -15.14
C GLN A 349 5.17 20.61 -15.72
N ARG A 350 5.88 21.36 -14.88
CA ARG A 350 7.04 22.16 -15.29
C ARG A 350 8.26 21.30 -15.60
N PHE A 351 8.64 20.42 -14.69
CA PHE A 351 9.87 19.63 -14.78
C PHE A 351 9.67 18.29 -15.48
N TYR A 352 8.44 17.75 -15.48
CA TYR A 352 8.14 16.42 -16.00
C TYR A 352 6.91 16.39 -16.92
N GLY A 353 6.44 17.53 -17.43
CA GLY A 353 5.29 17.59 -18.34
C GLY A 353 5.51 16.78 -19.63
N SER A 354 6.74 16.76 -20.15
CA SER A 354 7.15 15.93 -21.29
C SER A 354 7.11 14.42 -20.99
N ALA A 355 7.18 14.02 -19.71
CA ALA A 355 7.04 12.62 -19.28
C ALA A 355 5.58 12.15 -19.24
N GLY A 356 4.63 12.96 -19.72
CA GLY A 356 3.22 12.59 -19.85
C GLY A 356 2.44 12.61 -18.54
N VAL A 357 2.89 13.37 -17.54
CA VAL A 357 2.17 13.46 -16.27
C VAL A 357 0.92 14.31 -16.41
N THR A 358 -0.23 13.73 -16.08
CA THR A 358 -1.55 14.35 -16.26
C THR A 358 -2.18 14.78 -14.95
N LYS A 359 -3.02 15.82 -14.98
CA LYS A 359 -3.88 16.20 -13.84
C LYS A 359 -4.70 15.00 -13.33
N ARG A 360 -5.14 14.13 -14.25
CA ARG A 360 -5.87 12.90 -13.93
C ARG A 360 -5.09 12.00 -12.98
N THR A 361 -3.77 11.89 -13.13
CA THR A 361 -2.92 11.06 -12.25
C THR A 361 -2.85 11.65 -10.85
N LEU A 362 -2.66 12.96 -10.73
CA LEU A 362 -2.64 13.62 -9.42
C LEU A 362 -3.98 13.52 -8.67
N MET A 363 -5.10 13.45 -9.38
CA MET A 363 -6.42 13.23 -8.78
C MET A 363 -6.67 11.78 -8.33
N GLN A 364 -5.78 10.83 -8.65
CA GLN A 364 -5.90 9.44 -8.18
C GLN A 364 -5.48 9.28 -6.70
N SER A 365 -5.67 8.08 -6.14
CA SER A 365 -5.22 7.72 -4.79
C SER A 365 -3.72 7.98 -4.57
N CYS A 366 -2.85 7.75 -5.57
CA CYS A 366 -1.41 8.04 -5.44
C CYS A 366 -1.05 9.52 -5.28
N GLY A 367 -1.93 10.44 -5.67
CA GLY A 367 -1.75 11.88 -5.51
C GLY A 367 -2.59 12.39 -4.35
N MET A 368 -3.78 12.90 -4.64
CA MET A 368 -4.66 13.55 -3.67
C MET A 368 -4.96 12.67 -2.46
N GLY A 369 -5.29 11.38 -2.66
CA GLY A 369 -5.57 10.46 -1.55
C GLY A 369 -4.39 10.26 -0.61
N ASP A 370 -3.20 9.98 -1.15
CA ASP A 370 -1.98 9.76 -0.35
C ASP A 370 -1.52 11.05 0.33
N ILE A 371 -1.70 12.22 -0.29
CA ILE A 371 -1.42 13.52 0.35
C ILE A 371 -2.32 13.70 1.57
N ILE A 372 -3.64 13.57 1.42
CA ILE A 372 -4.60 13.78 2.51
C ILE A 372 -4.30 12.82 3.67
N SER A 373 -4.22 11.51 3.39
CA SER A 373 -3.95 10.49 4.41
C SER A 373 -2.60 10.69 5.12
N SER A 374 -1.60 11.27 4.44
CA SER A 374 -0.29 11.55 5.04
C SER A 374 -0.27 12.79 5.94
N CYS A 375 -1.17 13.74 5.72
CA CYS A 375 -1.24 15.01 6.44
C CYS A 375 -2.13 14.93 7.68
N TYR A 376 -3.09 14.01 7.73
CA TYR A 376 -3.97 13.83 8.89
C TYR A 376 -3.47 12.76 9.86
N ASN A 377 -3.98 12.85 11.09
CA ASN A 377 -3.75 11.88 12.16
C ASN A 377 -5.03 11.08 12.36
N THR A 378 -4.96 9.76 12.34
CA THR A 378 -6.11 8.88 12.56
C THR A 378 -6.34 8.60 14.06
N LYS A 379 -6.05 9.59 14.92
CA LYS A 379 -6.38 9.51 16.37
C LYS A 379 -7.90 9.51 16.62
N ASP A 380 -8.70 10.06 15.71
CA ASP A 380 -10.16 10.19 15.86
C ASP A 380 -10.96 8.94 15.42
N VAL A 381 -10.30 7.90 14.89
CA VAL A 381 -10.96 6.62 14.56
C VAL A 381 -11.24 5.75 15.81
N LYS A 382 -11.00 6.28 17.02
CA LYS A 382 -11.46 5.63 18.27
C LYS A 382 -12.97 5.47 18.33
N TRP A 383 -13.74 6.24 17.54
CA TRP A 383 -15.19 6.21 17.68
C TRP A 383 -15.90 5.01 17.04
N ALA A 384 -15.24 4.26 16.14
CA ALA A 384 -15.88 3.13 15.46
C ALA A 384 -15.52 1.75 16.03
N ALA A 385 -14.46 1.63 16.85
CA ALA A 385 -13.94 0.35 17.31
C ALA A 385 -14.21 0.04 18.79
N THR A 386 -14.85 0.95 19.53
CA THR A 386 -15.18 0.77 20.95
C THR A 386 -16.65 0.34 21.13
N HIS A 387 -16.99 -0.85 20.63
CA HIS A 387 -18.23 -1.55 21.02
C HIS A 387 -18.00 -3.01 21.46
N ASP A 388 -16.75 -3.44 21.66
CA ASP A 388 -16.50 -4.73 22.32
C ASP A 388 -15.46 -4.56 23.43
N GLY A 389 -15.94 -4.67 24.67
CA GLY A 389 -15.18 -4.42 25.88
C GLY A 389 -14.31 -5.62 26.24
N SER A 390 -13.01 -5.52 26.00
CA SER A 390 -12.03 -6.35 26.71
C SER A 390 -10.65 -5.69 26.82
N GLY A 391 -10.31 -5.30 28.05
CA GLY A 391 -8.99 -5.53 28.68
C GLY A 391 -7.80 -4.62 28.32
N PRO A 392 -7.07 -4.07 29.32
CA PRO A 392 -5.98 -3.12 29.09
C PRO A 392 -4.63 -3.83 28.89
N LEU A 393 -4.04 -3.71 27.70
CA LEU A 393 -2.61 -3.94 27.47
C LEU A 393 -1.98 -2.70 26.82
N GLY A 394 -1.04 -2.08 27.54
CA GLY A 394 0.10 -1.32 26.98
C GLY A 394 -0.19 -0.27 25.91
N MET A 395 -1.21 0.57 26.10
CA MET A 395 -1.73 1.50 25.09
C MET A 395 -0.94 2.81 24.92
N HIS A 396 0.38 2.81 25.16
CA HIS A 396 1.24 3.98 24.94
C HIS A 396 2.30 3.82 23.84
N ASP A 397 2.61 2.59 23.40
CA ASP A 397 3.63 2.33 22.36
C ASP A 397 3.07 1.93 20.98
N LEU A 398 1.78 1.60 20.90
CA LEU A 398 1.13 1.18 19.65
C LEU A 398 0.60 2.37 18.81
N VAL A 399 0.44 3.54 19.45
CA VAL A 399 -0.23 4.72 18.86
C VAL A 399 0.76 5.62 18.09
N THR A 400 2.07 5.44 18.30
CA THR A 400 3.09 6.42 17.88
C THR A 400 3.69 6.16 16.49
N THR A 401 3.35 5.09 15.78
CA THR A 401 4.06 4.73 14.52
C THR A 401 3.18 4.62 13.26
N CYS A 402 1.87 4.39 13.39
CA CYS A 402 1.05 4.02 12.22
C CYS A 402 -0.01 5.06 11.81
N TYR A 403 -0.41 5.94 12.73
CA TYR A 403 -1.58 6.80 12.54
C TYR A 403 -1.26 8.22 12.03
N GLY A 404 -0.01 8.50 11.67
CA GLY A 404 0.37 9.78 11.03
C GLY A 404 1.70 9.63 10.30
N GLY A 405 1.81 10.22 9.11
CA GLY A 405 3.01 10.13 8.28
C GLY A 405 4.27 10.53 9.05
N ARG A 406 5.36 9.76 8.92
CA ARG A 406 6.64 10.04 9.60
C ARG A 406 7.14 11.47 9.37
N ASN A 407 6.92 12.01 8.17
CA ASN A 407 7.24 13.39 7.80
C ASN A 407 6.40 14.42 8.59
N ARG A 408 5.11 14.16 8.82
CA ARG A 408 4.23 15.01 9.65
C ARG A 408 4.72 15.05 11.10
N LYS A 409 4.99 13.89 11.69
CA LYS A 409 5.50 13.79 13.07
C LYS A 409 6.86 14.44 13.25
N LEU A 410 7.73 14.33 12.23
CA LEU A 410 8.98 15.09 12.23
C LEU A 410 8.71 16.59 12.20
N GLY A 411 7.85 17.06 11.29
CA GLY A 411 7.50 18.47 11.23
C GLY A 411 6.98 18.99 12.57
N GLU A 412 6.09 18.23 13.21
CA GLU A 412 5.57 18.50 14.54
C GLU A 412 6.71 18.58 15.59
N ALA A 413 7.59 17.58 15.63
CA ALA A 413 8.71 17.53 16.56
C ALA A 413 9.72 18.66 16.35
N MET A 414 9.97 19.08 15.11
CA MET A 414 10.86 20.19 14.77
C MET A 414 10.38 21.49 15.42
N VAL A 415 9.08 21.78 15.33
CA VAL A 415 8.50 22.99 15.92
C VAL A 415 8.45 22.89 17.44
N LEU A 416 7.99 21.76 18.00
CA LEU A 416 7.80 21.61 19.45
C LEU A 416 9.12 21.61 20.22
N THR A 417 10.18 21.05 19.64
CA THR A 417 11.46 20.89 20.34
C THR A 417 12.49 21.95 19.97
N GLY A 418 12.37 22.58 18.80
CA GLY A 418 13.39 23.46 18.23
C GLY A 418 14.72 22.76 17.91
N LYS A 419 14.80 21.43 18.03
CA LYS A 419 16.03 20.67 17.77
C LYS A 419 16.34 20.64 16.27
N PRO A 420 17.63 20.61 15.89
CA PRO A 420 18.03 20.41 14.50
C PRO A 420 17.50 19.09 13.92
N LEU A 421 17.17 19.08 12.62
CA LEU A 421 16.66 17.91 11.90
C LEU A 421 17.51 16.65 12.15
N ARG A 422 18.84 16.77 12.04
CA ARG A 422 19.78 15.65 12.24
C ARG A 422 19.69 15.03 13.62
N GLN A 423 19.43 15.84 14.64
CA GLN A 423 19.27 15.36 16.00
C GLN A 423 17.94 14.60 16.13
N LEU A 424 16.86 15.13 15.57
CA LEU A 424 15.55 14.47 15.59
C LEU A 424 15.54 13.15 14.80
N GLU A 425 16.23 13.08 13.66
CA GLU A 425 16.41 11.84 12.90
C GLU A 425 17.16 10.77 13.73
N LYS A 426 18.15 11.18 14.52
CA LYS A 426 18.87 10.27 15.42
C LYS A 426 17.99 9.80 16.59
N GLU A 427 17.21 10.70 17.18
CA GLU A 427 16.39 10.40 18.37
C GLU A 427 15.10 9.64 18.02
N MET A 428 14.47 9.94 16.88
CA MET A 428 13.16 9.39 16.52
C MET A 428 13.23 8.21 15.55
N LEU A 429 14.34 8.05 14.82
CA LEU A 429 14.44 7.11 13.69
C LEU A 429 15.74 6.31 13.69
N ASP A 430 16.43 6.24 14.83
CA ASP A 430 17.72 5.53 14.99
C ASP A 430 18.76 5.92 13.92
N GLY A 431 18.76 7.19 13.50
CA GLY A 431 19.71 7.73 12.53
C GLY A 431 19.28 7.62 11.06
N GLN A 432 18.06 7.16 10.76
CA GLN A 432 17.53 7.16 9.40
C GLN A 432 17.07 8.56 8.96
N ARG A 433 17.34 8.89 7.69
CA ARG A 433 16.92 10.16 7.10
C ARG A 433 15.47 10.13 6.60
N LEU A 434 14.74 11.23 6.82
CA LEU A 434 13.38 11.38 6.31
C LEU A 434 13.34 11.93 4.88
N GLN A 435 12.34 11.45 4.14
CA GLN A 435 12.21 11.76 2.72
C GLN A 435 11.71 13.18 2.48
N GLY A 436 10.82 13.72 3.33
CA GLY A 436 10.28 15.07 3.17
C GLY A 436 11.38 16.13 3.05
N PRO A 437 12.29 16.26 4.03
CA PRO A 437 13.40 17.20 3.98
C PRO A 437 14.37 16.99 2.80
N LEU A 438 14.70 15.73 2.49
CA LEU A 438 15.62 15.41 1.38
C LEU A 438 15.01 15.80 0.02
N ILE A 439 13.75 15.42 -0.22
CA ILE A 439 13.02 15.76 -1.44
C ILE A 439 12.83 17.28 -1.52
N ALA A 440 12.52 17.96 -0.41
CA ALA A 440 12.39 19.41 -0.38
C ALA A 440 13.70 20.12 -0.77
N ALA A 441 14.85 19.61 -0.33
CA ALA A 441 16.16 20.14 -0.72
C ALA A 441 16.46 19.95 -2.22
N GLU A 442 16.12 18.80 -2.78
CA GLU A 442 16.27 18.54 -4.21
C GLU A 442 15.36 19.41 -5.08
N VAL A 443 14.08 19.50 -4.69
CA VAL A 443 13.09 20.36 -5.34
C VAL A 443 13.53 21.82 -5.28
N HIS A 444 14.00 22.29 -4.12
CA HIS A 444 14.51 23.65 -3.97
C HIS A 444 15.67 23.93 -4.92
N ARG A 445 16.64 23.00 -5.05
CA ARG A 445 17.77 23.16 -5.98
C ARG A 445 17.30 23.28 -7.42
N ALA A 446 16.41 22.38 -7.87
CA ALA A 446 15.86 22.42 -9.23
C ALA A 446 15.08 23.72 -9.51
N LEU A 447 14.32 24.20 -8.53
CA LEU A 447 13.59 25.47 -8.63
C LEU A 447 14.52 26.69 -8.66
N GLN A 448 15.62 26.64 -7.91
CA GLN A 448 16.63 27.70 -7.88
C GLN A 448 17.35 27.83 -9.22
N GLU A 449 17.74 26.71 -9.83
CA GLU A 449 18.40 26.67 -11.15
C GLU A 449 17.52 27.27 -12.27
N GLU A 450 16.19 27.11 -12.19
CA GLU A 450 15.25 27.70 -13.15
C GLU A 450 14.68 29.07 -12.74
N GLY A 451 15.13 29.64 -11.61
CA GLY A 451 14.63 30.91 -11.09
C GLY A 451 13.14 30.89 -10.75
N GLN A 452 12.60 29.73 -10.35
CA GLN A 452 11.16 29.53 -10.10
C GLN A 452 10.76 29.56 -8.62
N LEU A 453 11.68 29.79 -7.67
CA LEU A 453 11.42 29.68 -6.22
C LEU A 453 10.14 30.41 -5.75
N GLN A 454 9.90 31.63 -6.25
CA GLN A 454 8.73 32.45 -5.88
C GLN A 454 7.38 31.83 -6.28
N ARG A 455 7.38 30.85 -7.19
CA ARG A 455 6.16 30.17 -7.64
C ARG A 455 5.77 28.98 -6.77
N PHE A 456 6.61 28.61 -5.80
CA PHE A 456 6.49 27.43 -4.95
C PHE A 456 6.81 27.74 -3.47
N PRO A 457 6.16 28.76 -2.87
CA PRO A 457 6.48 29.22 -1.52
C PRO A 457 6.34 28.13 -0.45
N LEU A 458 5.42 27.18 -0.57
CA LEU A 458 5.24 26.10 0.40
C LEU A 458 6.42 25.13 0.38
N MET A 459 6.78 24.59 -0.79
CA MET A 459 7.92 23.68 -0.94
C MET A 459 9.22 24.34 -0.51
N VAL A 460 9.40 25.63 -0.86
CA VAL A 460 10.57 26.43 -0.45
C VAL A 460 10.59 26.64 1.05
N ALA A 461 9.48 27.07 1.67
CA ALA A 461 9.41 27.27 3.12
C ALA A 461 9.69 25.97 3.89
N VAL A 462 9.17 24.83 3.44
CA VAL A 462 9.49 23.53 4.04
C VAL A 462 10.99 23.25 4.01
N HIS A 463 11.65 23.49 2.87
CA HIS A 463 13.10 23.33 2.78
C HIS A 463 13.85 24.27 3.74
N LEU A 464 13.52 25.57 3.73
CA LEU A 464 14.18 26.59 4.54
C LEU A 464 14.01 26.34 6.05
N ILE A 465 12.85 25.85 6.48
CA ILE A 465 12.63 25.46 7.87
C ILE A 465 13.45 24.21 8.21
N CYS A 466 13.46 23.20 7.32
CA CYS A 466 14.25 21.97 7.52
C CYS A 466 15.76 22.23 7.57
N SER A 467 16.27 23.23 6.86
CA SER A 467 17.67 23.64 6.85
C SER A 467 18.03 24.65 7.94
N GLY A 468 17.06 25.11 8.74
CA GLY A 468 17.25 26.10 9.80
C GLY A 468 17.44 27.55 9.32
N GLN A 469 17.15 27.81 8.05
CA GLN A 469 17.23 29.15 7.44
C GLN A 469 15.96 29.99 7.64
N MET A 470 14.85 29.36 8.00
CA MET A 470 13.57 30.02 8.30
C MET A 470 12.99 29.46 9.60
N LYS A 471 12.33 30.31 10.40
CA LYS A 471 11.66 29.86 11.61
C LYS A 471 10.30 29.24 11.25
N PRO A 472 9.87 28.15 11.92
CA PRO A 472 8.57 27.55 11.65
C PRO A 472 7.38 28.51 11.79
N GLN A 473 7.46 29.49 12.69
CA GLN A 473 6.39 30.49 12.91
C GLN A 473 6.09 31.31 11.65
N ASP A 474 7.09 31.49 10.78
CA ASP A 474 6.95 32.27 9.55
C ASP A 474 6.32 31.46 8.41
N PHE A 475 6.07 30.15 8.61
CA PHE A 475 5.56 29.24 7.59
C PHE A 475 4.24 29.71 6.97
N ILE A 476 3.28 30.14 7.80
CA ILE A 476 1.96 30.57 7.29
C ILE A 476 2.05 31.92 6.59
N GLU A 477 2.94 32.82 7.02
CA GLU A 477 3.09 34.12 6.39
C GLU A 477 3.53 33.97 4.93
N GLN A 478 4.46 33.03 4.65
CA GLN A 478 4.86 32.68 3.29
C GLN A 478 3.70 32.20 2.40
N LEU A 479 2.66 31.58 2.98
CA LEU A 479 1.53 31.07 2.24
C LEU A 479 0.43 32.10 1.98
N ARG A 480 0.46 33.26 2.67
CA ARG A 480 -0.54 34.32 2.44
C ARG A 480 -0.42 34.93 1.07
N GLU A 481 0.81 35.11 0.60
CA GLU A 481 1.15 35.65 -0.72
C GLU A 481 1.25 34.55 -1.80
N HIS A 482 0.66 33.37 -1.55
CA HIS A 482 0.80 32.25 -2.49
C HIS A 482 0.22 32.61 -3.88
N PRO A 483 0.94 32.30 -4.99
CA PRO A 483 0.49 32.59 -6.36
C PRO A 483 -0.78 31.87 -6.85
N GLU A 484 -1.50 31.19 -5.97
CA GLU A 484 -2.81 30.58 -6.28
C GLU A 484 -3.97 31.50 -5.84
N HIS A 485 -3.65 32.61 -5.16
CA HIS A 485 -4.60 33.63 -4.76
C HIS A 485 -4.51 34.90 -5.61
N MET A 486 -3.49 35.01 -6.46
CA MET A 486 -3.17 36.19 -7.29
C MET A 486 -3.70 36.06 -8.72
#